data_AF-A0A838D8M8-F1
#
_entry.id   AF-A0A838D8M8-F1
#
_cell.length_a   1.000
_cell.length_b   1.000
_cell.length_c   1.000
_cell.angle_alpha   90.00
_cell.angle_beta   90.00
_cell.angle_gamma   90.00
#
_symmetry.space_group_name_H-M   'P 1'
#
loop_
_entity.id
_entity.type
_entity.pdbx_description
1 polymer ?
#
loop_
_entity_poly.entity_id
_entity_poly.type
_entity_poly.pdbx_seq_one_letter_code
_entity_poly.pdbx_strand_id
1 'polypeptide(L)' 'MAKKGKLEEIISKALYADDASSYFVTYRDYEDYKQITLSDFILISENFQTIPASRITKIELKGQLLYEKN' A
#
# COMPACT_ATOMS: atom_id res chain seq x y z
N MET A 1 -5.24 15.91 10.74
CA MET A 1 -4.10 15.20 10.11
C MET A 1 -4.59 14.58 8.82
N ALA A 2 -3.97 14.92 7.69
CA ALA A 2 -4.47 14.56 6.36
C ALA A 2 -4.30 13.05 6.08
N LYS A 3 -5.19 12.45 5.28
CA LYS A 3 -5.18 11.01 4.88
C LYS A 3 -3.81 10.51 4.38
N LYS A 4 -2.96 11.42 3.89
CA LYS A 4 -1.59 11.15 3.46
C LYS A 4 -0.69 10.62 4.60
N GLY A 5 -0.82 11.18 5.81
CA GLY A 5 -0.03 10.74 6.97
C GLY A 5 -0.36 9.32 7.40
N LYS A 6 -1.64 8.94 7.39
CA LYS A 6 -2.06 7.57 7.76
C LYS A 6 -1.51 6.50 6.80
N LEU A 7 -1.47 6.79 5.50
CA LEU A 7 -0.90 5.88 4.51
C LEU A 7 0.61 5.68 4.74
N GLU A 8 1.35 6.77 4.94
CA GLU A 8 2.78 6.75 5.23
C GLU A 8 3.09 6.00 6.55
N GLU A 9 2.28 6.19 7.59
CA GLU A 9 2.40 5.48 8.87
C GLU A 9 2.21 3.97 8.70
N ILE A 10 1.20 3.53 7.94
CA ILE A 10 0.93 2.11 7.70
C ILE A 10 2.09 1.48 6.91
N ILE A 11 2.56 2.13 5.85
CA ILE A 11 3.67 1.63 5.03
C ILE A 11 4.96 1.55 5.87
N SER A 12 5.26 2.59 6.66
CA SER A 12 6.42 2.62 7.55
C SER A 12 6.36 1.46 8.55
N LYS A 13 5.22 1.27 9.22
CA LYS A 13 5.03 0.15 10.14
C LYS A 13 5.23 -1.21 9.45
N ALA A 14 4.64 -1.39 8.27
CA ALA A 14 4.74 -2.62 7.51
C ALA A 14 6.18 -2.93 7.05
N LEU A 15 7.00 -1.92 6.81
CA LEU A 15 8.39 -2.09 6.36
C LEU A 15 9.40 -2.31 7.49
N TYR A 16 9.19 -1.65 8.64
CA TYR A 16 10.20 -1.58 9.69
C TYR A 16 9.82 -2.31 10.98
N ALA A 17 8.53 -2.58 11.21
CA ALA A 17 8.04 -3.20 12.45
C ALA A 17 7.33 -4.55 12.21
N ASP A 18 6.68 -4.71 11.06
CA ASP A 18 5.96 -5.93 10.68
C ASP A 18 6.58 -6.60 9.43
N ASP A 19 5.92 -7.64 8.91
CA ASP A 19 6.24 -8.25 7.62
C ASP A 19 5.37 -7.64 6.52
N ALA A 20 5.99 -6.90 5.59
CA ALA A 20 5.32 -6.28 4.45
C ALA A 20 4.58 -7.30 3.55
N SER A 21 4.98 -8.56 3.55
CA SER A 21 4.32 -9.63 2.77
C SER A 21 2.95 -10.00 3.35
N SER A 22 2.68 -9.64 4.61
CA SER A 22 1.40 -9.87 5.28
C SER A 22 0.36 -8.78 4.98
N TYR A 23 0.76 -7.68 4.35
CA TYR A 23 -0.10 -6.57 3.96
C TYR A 23 -0.50 -6.70 2.50
N PHE A 24 -1.79 -6.53 2.19
CA PHE A 24 -2.31 -6.44 0.83
C PHE A 24 -2.60 -4.98 0.47
N VAL A 25 -2.12 -4.57 -0.69
CA VAL A 25 -2.33 -3.24 -1.27
C VAL A 25 -3.15 -3.37 -2.54
N THR A 26 -4.27 -2.65 -2.59
CA THR A 26 -4.98 -2.39 -3.84
C THR A 26 -4.51 -1.05 -4.39
N TYR A 27 -4.07 -1.04 -5.64
CA TYR A 27 -3.64 0.19 -6.32
C TYR A 27 -4.27 0.31 -7.70
N ARG A 28 -4.39 1.55 -8.17
CA ARG A 28 -4.88 1.84 -9.53
C ARG A 28 -3.74 1.70 -10.53
N ASP A 29 -3.90 0.78 -11.46
CA ASP A 29 -3.01 0.55 -12.60
C ASP A 29 -3.77 0.85 -13.90
N TYR A 30 -3.51 2.03 -14.47
CA TYR A 30 -4.29 2.59 -15.58
C TYR A 30 -5.82 2.60 -15.30
N GLU A 31 -6.57 1.77 -16.01
CA GLU A 31 -8.03 1.64 -15.91
C GLU A 31 -8.47 0.54 -14.93
N ASP A 32 -7.52 -0.27 -14.44
CA ASP A 32 -7.78 -1.41 -13.57
C ASP A 32 -7.31 -1.17 -12.13
N TYR A 33 -7.80 -2.02 -11.24
CA TYR A 33 -7.31 -2.13 -9.87
C TYR A 33 -6.65 -3.49 -9.68
N LYS A 34 -5.42 -3.48 -9.17
CA LYS A 34 -4.67 -4.69 -8.86
C LYS A 34 -4.46 -4.80 -7.36
N GLN A 35 -4.54 -6.03 -6.86
CA GLN A 35 -4.25 -6.34 -5.46
C GLN A 35 -3.06 -7.30 -5.38
N ILE A 36 -2.04 -6.89 -4.66
CA ILE A 36 -0.80 -7.65 -4.43
C ILE A 36 -0.32 -7.41 -2.99
N THR A 37 0.75 -8.09 -2.55
CA THR A 37 1.35 -7.79 -1.25
C THR A 37 2.08 -6.44 -1.29
N LEU A 38 2.27 -5.80 -0.12
CA LEU A 38 3.05 -4.56 -0.05
C LEU A 38 4.51 -4.80 -0.45
N SER A 39 5.06 -5.97 -0.11
CA SER A 39 6.40 -6.38 -0.54
C SER A 39 6.52 -6.41 -2.07
N ASP A 40 5.57 -7.07 -2.75
CA ASP A 40 5.55 -7.12 -4.21
C ASP A 40 5.36 -5.73 -4.82
N PHE A 41 4.49 -4.91 -4.24
CA PHE A 41 4.25 -3.55 -4.69
C PHE A 41 5.51 -2.70 -4.64
N ILE A 42 6.29 -2.80 -3.56
CA ILE A 42 7.56 -2.08 -3.42
C ILE A 42 8.56 -2.52 -4.49
N LEU A 43 8.60 -3.83 -4.80
CA LEU A 43 9.46 -4.36 -5.86
C LEU A 43 9.07 -3.82 -7.24
N ILE A 44 7.80 -3.96 -7.64
CA ILE A 44 7.34 -3.53 -8.98
C ILE A 44 7.30 -2.01 -9.15
N SER A 45 7.19 -1.26 -8.04
CA SER A 45 7.21 0.19 -8.03
C SER A 45 8.62 0.79 -7.94
N GLU A 46 9.67 -0.05 -7.88
CA GLU A 46 11.05 0.36 -7.64
C GLU A 46 11.19 1.29 -6.44
N ASN A 47 10.67 0.88 -5.29
CA ASN A 47 10.56 1.71 -4.08
C ASN A 47 9.78 3.02 -4.33
N PHE A 48 8.58 2.89 -4.91
CA PHE A 48 7.65 3.99 -5.21
C PHE A 48 8.14 5.00 -6.27
N GLN A 49 9.23 4.71 -6.99
CA GLN A 49 9.76 5.59 -8.05
C GLN A 49 8.94 5.50 -9.34
N THR A 50 8.51 4.29 -9.74
CA THR A 50 7.74 4.08 -10.98
C THR A 50 6.22 4.10 -10.73
N ILE A 51 5.76 3.62 -9.56
CA ILE A 51 4.36 3.67 -9.14
C ILE A 51 4.28 4.34 -7.76
N PRO A 52 3.79 5.59 -7.66
CA PRO A 52 3.78 6.30 -6.40
C PRO A 52 2.73 5.73 -5.44
N ALA A 53 3.01 5.78 -4.13
CA ALA A 53 2.08 5.34 -3.09
C ALA A 53 0.70 6.03 -3.16
N SER A 54 0.61 7.22 -3.76
CA SER A 54 -0.65 7.92 -4.00
C SER A 54 -1.64 7.15 -4.88
N ARG A 55 -1.18 6.14 -5.64
CA ARG A 55 -2.00 5.21 -6.44
C ARG A 55 -2.65 4.11 -5.61
N ILE A 56 -2.18 3.89 -4.38
CA ILE A 56 -2.79 2.95 -3.44
C ILE A 56 -4.17 3.49 -3.05
N THR A 57 -5.19 2.66 -3.22
CA THR A 57 -6.57 2.97 -2.86
C THR A 57 -7.03 2.20 -1.63
N LYS A 58 -6.40 1.08 -1.30
CA LYS A 58 -6.77 0.24 -0.16
C LYS A 58 -5.55 -0.46 0.43
N ILE A 59 -5.52 -0.62 1.76
CA ILE A 59 -4.58 -1.50 2.45
C ILE A 59 -5.34 -2.40 3.41
N GLU A 60 -5.09 -3.70 3.34
CA GLU A 60 -5.62 -4.71 4.24
C GLU A 60 -4.49 -5.50 4.92
N LEU A 61 -4.74 -5.92 6.16
CA LEU A 61 -3.85 -6.81 6.90
C LEU A 61 -4.69 -7.94 7.48
N LYS A 62 -4.42 -9.18 7.05
CA LYS A 62 -5.17 -10.38 7.52
C LYS A 62 -6.70 -10.22 7.44
N GLY A 63 -7.18 -9.57 6.36
CA GLY A 63 -8.61 -9.30 6.15
C GLY A 63 -9.18 -8.06 6.86
N GLN A 64 -8.37 -7.37 7.67
CA GLN A 64 -8.76 -6.09 8.29
C GLN A 64 -8.40 -4.92 7.38
N LEU A 65 -9.38 -4.09 7.06
CA LEU A 65 -9.17 -2.83 6.34
C LEU A 65 -8.43 -1.81 7.21
N LEU A 66 -7.22 -1.42 6.82
CA LEU A 66 -6.39 -0.43 7.52
C LEU A 66 -6.48 0.96 6.88
N TYR A 67 -6.60 1.01 5.56
CA TYR A 67 -6.68 2.24 4.78
C TYR A 67 -7.62 2.07 3.59
N GLU A 68 -8.41 3.11 3.32
CA GLU A 68 -9.20 3.23 2.10
C GLU A 68 -9.23 4.69 1.65
N LYS A 69 -9.03 4.90 0.35
CA LYS A 69 -9.02 6.21 -0.28
C LYS A 69 -10.42 6.54 -0.83
N ASN A 70 -11.26 7.14 0.02
CA ASN A 70 -12.46 7.88 -0.43
C ASN A 70 -12.09 9.14 -1.21
#